data_AF-A0A7V9JVH1-F1
#
_entry.id   AF-A0A7V9JVH1-F1
#
_cell.length_a   1.000
_cell.length_b   1.000
_cell.length_c   1.000
_cell.angle_alpha   90.00
_cell.angle_beta   90.00
_cell.angle_gamma   90.00
#
_symmetry.space_group_name_H-M   'P 1'
#
loop_
_entity.id
_entity.type
_entity.pdbx_description
1 polymer ?
#
loop_
_entity_poly.entity_id
_entity_poly.type
_entity_poly.pdbx_seq_one_letter_code
_entity_poly.pdbx_strand_id
1 'polypeptide(L)'
;DLIVVELGDGIVGSYSVDSILKDLEIKSAVSCFVFCASDYIGVIGGVAVLKNLGIEVGVIAGSVTDSQMGEDFVRNEFGLSAGNARRDGLRLFELINFSKQKELAFA
;
A
#
# COMPACT_ATOMS: atom_id res chain seq x y z
N ASP A 1 9.15 -9.17 14.70
CA ASP A 1 8.22 -8.10 15.11
C ASP A 1 7.90 -7.20 13.92
N LEU A 2 6.81 -6.42 14.00
CA LEU A 2 6.37 -5.52 12.94
C LEU A 2 5.90 -4.20 13.55
N ILE A 3 6.20 -3.09 12.89
CA ILE A 3 5.59 -1.78 13.16
C ILE A 3 4.62 -1.49 12.02
N VAL A 4 3.35 -1.24 12.35
CA VAL A 4 2.34 -0.81 11.38
C VAL A 4 2.03 0.66 11.65
N VAL A 5 2.18 1.48 10.62
CA VAL A 5 1.93 2.93 10.69
C VAL A 5 0.76 3.25 9.76
N GLU A 6 -0.29 3.85 10.33
CA GLU A 6 -1.39 4.44 9.57
C GLU A 6 -1.16 5.94 9.43
N LEU A 7 -1.44 6.48 8.25
CA LEU A 7 -1.29 7.90 7.95
C LEU A 7 -2.69 8.51 7.96
N GLY A 8 -2.93 9.51 8.82
CA GLY A 8 -4.27 10.03 9.11
C GLY A 8 -4.97 10.81 7.99
N ASP A 9 -4.39 10.88 6.78
CA ASP A 9 -5.00 11.49 5.59
C ASP A 9 -4.62 10.69 4.33
N GLY A 10 -5.33 10.96 3.23
CA GLY A 10 -5.03 10.37 1.94
C GLY A 10 -3.67 10.81 1.38
N ILE A 11 -3.21 10.07 0.37
CA ILE A 11 -2.00 10.37 -0.40
C ILE A 11 -2.04 11.74 -1.12
N VAL A 12 -3.25 12.29 -1.32
CA VAL A 12 -3.51 13.64 -1.83
C VAL A 12 -4.42 14.31 -0.81
N GLY A 13 -3.89 15.30 -0.09
CA GLY A 13 -4.59 15.91 1.03
C GLY A 13 -3.83 17.09 1.63
N SER A 14 -4.43 17.74 2.62
CA SER A 14 -3.90 18.94 3.26
C SER A 14 -3.18 18.66 4.58
N TYR A 15 -3.25 17.44 5.11
CA TYR A 15 -2.65 17.06 6.41
C TYR A 15 -1.17 16.69 6.35
N SER A 16 -0.43 17.19 5.35
CA SER A 16 1.02 17.01 5.23
C SER A 16 1.51 15.54 5.18
N VAL A 17 0.63 14.57 4.90
CA VAL A 17 1.02 13.17 4.64
C VAL A 17 2.05 13.10 3.49
N ASP A 18 1.97 14.03 2.54
CA ASP A 18 2.93 14.16 1.46
C ASP A 18 4.38 14.39 1.95
N SER A 19 4.58 15.03 3.12
CA SER A 19 5.92 15.19 3.70
C SER A 19 6.52 13.84 4.13
N ILE A 20 5.72 12.99 4.77
CA ILE A 20 6.08 11.61 5.15
C ILE A 20 6.33 10.78 3.88
N LEU A 21 5.44 10.88 2.88
CA LEU A 21 5.57 10.16 1.61
C LEU A 21 6.69 10.70 0.71
N LYS A 22 7.35 11.82 1.05
CA LYS A 22 8.51 12.36 0.32
C LYS A 22 9.82 12.12 1.04
N ASP A 23 9.77 11.87 2.35
CA ASP A 23 10.93 11.60 3.19
C ASP A 23 11.66 10.32 2.74
N LEU A 24 12.97 10.44 2.49
CA LEU A 24 13.77 9.34 1.98
C LEU A 24 14.12 8.30 3.05
N GLU A 25 14.31 8.72 4.30
CA GLU A 25 14.61 7.82 5.41
C GLU A 25 13.40 6.93 5.69
N ILE A 26 12.20 7.54 5.76
CA ILE A 26 10.95 6.80 5.93
C ILE A 26 10.73 5.83 4.77
N LYS A 27 10.87 6.28 3.52
CA LYS A 27 10.75 5.39 2.35
C LYS A 27 11.72 4.22 2.43
N SER A 28 12.97 4.47 2.81
CA SER A 28 13.99 3.42 2.92
C SER A 28 13.69 2.42 4.03
N ALA A 29 12.98 2.85 5.09
CA ALA A 29 12.56 2.00 6.19
C ALA A 29 11.30 1.18 5.89
N VAL A 30 10.45 1.62 4.95
CA VAL A 30 9.20 0.93 4.61
C VAL A 30 9.48 -0.35 3.80
N SER A 31 9.12 -1.51 4.35
CA SER A 31 9.26 -2.80 3.66
C SER A 31 8.04 -3.19 2.81
N CYS A 32 6.88 -2.62 3.09
CA CYS A 32 5.66 -2.81 2.31
C CYS A 32 4.72 -1.61 2.49
N PHE A 33 4.13 -1.13 1.39
CA PHE A 33 3.11 -0.10 1.41
C PHE A 33 1.72 -0.71 1.13
N VAL A 34 0.83 -0.69 2.12
CA VAL A 34 -0.57 -1.12 1.98
C VAL A 34 -1.41 0.07 1.55
N PHE A 35 -1.93 0.07 0.32
CA PHE A 35 -2.74 1.17 -0.18
C PHE A 35 -4.24 0.84 -0.11
N CYS A 36 -4.95 1.53 0.77
CA CYS A 36 -6.40 1.39 0.94
C CYS A 36 -7.13 2.30 -0.07
N ALA A 37 -7.85 1.70 -1.03
CA ALA A 37 -8.63 2.42 -2.03
C ALA A 37 -10.13 2.10 -1.91
N SER A 38 -10.95 3.12 -2.18
CA SER A 38 -12.41 2.99 -2.07
C SER A 38 -13.05 2.32 -3.29
N ASP A 39 -12.52 2.57 -4.48
CA ASP A 39 -13.05 2.11 -5.76
C ASP A 39 -11.94 1.98 -6.83
N TYR A 40 -12.33 1.61 -8.06
CA TYR A 40 -11.41 1.42 -9.18
C TYR A 40 -10.67 2.70 -9.57
N ILE A 41 -11.31 3.87 -9.49
CA ILE A 41 -10.67 5.15 -9.80
C ILE A 41 -9.64 5.51 -8.73
N GLY A 42 -9.94 5.22 -7.46
CA GLY A 42 -9.01 5.35 -6.34
C GLY A 42 -7.77 4.49 -6.52
N VAL A 43 -7.91 3.26 -7.02
CA VAL A 43 -6.76 2.40 -7.37
C VAL A 43 -5.96 3.01 -8.53
N ILE A 44 -6.61 3.34 -9.64
CA ILE A 44 -5.94 3.90 -10.84
C ILE A 44 -5.14 5.17 -10.48
N GLY A 45 -5.81 6.13 -9.85
CA GLY A 45 -5.21 7.41 -9.48
C GLY A 45 -4.14 7.22 -8.40
N GLY A 46 -4.42 6.43 -7.38
CA GLY A 46 -3.52 6.28 -6.25
C GLY A 46 -2.24 5.52 -6.58
N VAL A 47 -2.33 4.45 -7.37
CA VAL A 47 -1.14 3.74 -7.87
C VAL A 47 -0.28 4.67 -8.74
N ALA A 48 -0.90 5.49 -9.60
CA ALA A 48 -0.17 6.46 -10.42
C ALA A 48 0.54 7.54 -9.58
N VAL A 49 -0.14 8.08 -8.56
CA VAL A 49 0.44 9.09 -7.66
C VAL A 49 1.58 8.50 -6.82
N LEU A 50 1.38 7.33 -6.21
CA LEU A 50 2.42 6.66 -5.41
C LEU A 50 3.64 6.30 -6.26
N LYS A 51 3.43 5.82 -7.48
CA LYS A 51 4.51 5.58 -8.44
C LYS A 51 5.32 6.84 -8.76
N ASN A 52 4.65 7.98 -8.95
CA ASN A 52 5.32 9.27 -9.17
C ASN A 52 6.11 9.75 -7.94
N LEU A 53 5.73 9.32 -6.74
CA LEU A 53 6.48 9.55 -5.50
C LEU A 53 7.63 8.54 -5.29
N GLY A 54 7.80 7.57 -6.19
CA GLY A 54 8.78 6.50 -6.06
C GLY A 54 8.42 5.48 -4.98
N ILE A 55 7.13 5.33 -4.66
CA ILE A 55 6.61 4.35 -3.70
C ILE A 55 5.98 3.19 -4.48
N GLU A 56 6.46 1.99 -4.20
CA GLU A 56 5.89 0.76 -4.72
C GLU A 56 4.78 0.26 -3.78
N VAL A 57 3.60 0.00 -4.34
CA VAL A 57 2.49 -0.58 -3.58
C VAL A 57 2.71 -2.09 -3.46
N GLY A 58 2.68 -2.62 -2.24
CA GLY A 58 2.81 -4.06 -2.01
C GLY A 58 1.48 -4.80 -2.12
N VAL A 59 0.40 -4.18 -1.63
CA VAL A 59 -0.95 -4.76 -1.66
C VAL A 59 -2.01 -3.66 -1.65
N ILE A 60 -3.10 -3.87 -2.41
CA ILE A 60 -4.29 -3.03 -2.36
C ILE A 60 -5.28 -3.59 -1.33
N ALA A 61 -5.83 -2.69 -0.52
CA ALA A 61 -6.90 -2.97 0.43
C ALA A 61 -8.04 -1.96 0.29
N GLY A 62 -9.02 -1.98 1.20
CA GLY A 62 -10.16 -1.07 1.20
C GLY A 62 -11.38 -1.61 0.45
N SER A 63 -12.46 -0.82 0.36
CA SER A 63 -13.76 -1.29 -0.16
C SER A 63 -13.71 -1.74 -1.61
N VAL A 64 -12.71 -1.31 -2.40
CA VAL A 64 -12.48 -1.84 -3.75
C VAL A 64 -12.26 -3.36 -3.75
N THR A 65 -11.77 -3.91 -2.63
CA THR A 65 -11.49 -5.34 -2.43
C THR A 65 -12.62 -6.09 -1.72
N ASP A 66 -13.81 -5.48 -1.54
CA ASP A 66 -14.94 -6.16 -0.90
C ASP A 66 -15.55 -7.28 -1.77
N SER A 67 -15.21 -7.32 -3.06
CA SER A 67 -15.71 -8.30 -4.03
C SER A 67 -14.57 -8.93 -4.84
N GLN A 68 -14.78 -10.16 -5.31
CA GLN A 68 -13.84 -10.85 -6.19
C GLN A 68 -13.55 -10.05 -7.45
N MET A 69 -14.55 -9.39 -8.02
CA MET A 69 -14.41 -8.55 -9.22
C MET A 69 -13.39 -7.43 -9.01
N GLY A 70 -13.40 -6.80 -7.83
CA GLY A 70 -12.46 -5.72 -7.54
C GLY A 70 -11.05 -6.21 -7.24
N GLU A 71 -10.90 -7.36 -6.56
CA GLU A 71 -9.59 -8.01 -6.44
C GLU A 71 -9.03 -8.43 -7.81
N ASP A 72 -9.88 -8.96 -8.68
CA ASP A 72 -9.50 -9.36 -10.04
C ASP A 72 -9.10 -8.17 -10.89
N PHE A 73 -9.81 -7.04 -10.80
CA PHE A 73 -9.43 -5.79 -11.45
C PHE A 73 -8.02 -5.34 -11.03
N VAL A 74 -7.74 -5.30 -9.71
CA VAL A 74 -6.41 -4.93 -9.20
C VAL A 74 -5.33 -5.86 -9.76
N ARG A 75 -5.58 -7.18 -9.72
CA ARG A 75 -4.61 -8.18 -10.16
C ARG A 75 -4.36 -8.11 -11.67
N ASN A 76 -5.41 -7.99 -12.47
CA ASN A 76 -5.31 -8.05 -13.93
C ASN A 76 -4.73 -6.75 -14.52
N GLU A 77 -5.11 -5.59 -13.99
CA GLU A 77 -4.70 -4.29 -14.55
C GLU A 77 -3.36 -3.79 -13.99
N PHE A 78 -3.03 -4.15 -12.74
CA PHE A 78 -1.83 -3.64 -12.06
C PHE A 78 -0.82 -4.72 -11.66
N GLY A 79 -1.19 -6.00 -11.74
CA GLY A 79 -0.33 -7.10 -11.29
C GLY A 79 -0.12 -7.12 -9.77
N LEU A 80 -0.95 -6.40 -9.01
CA LEU A 80 -0.82 -6.27 -7.55
C LEU A 80 -1.69 -7.28 -6.82
N SER A 81 -1.26 -7.67 -5.62
CA SER A 81 -2.10 -8.40 -4.67
C SER A 81 -3.23 -7.51 -4.15
N ALA A 82 -4.37 -8.13 -3.84
CA ALA A 82 -5.54 -7.42 -3.31
C ALA A 82 -6.24 -8.26 -2.23
N GLY A 83 -6.63 -7.61 -1.13
CA GLY A 83 -7.38 -8.27 -0.07
C GLY A 83 -7.95 -7.28 0.95
N ASN A 84 -8.97 -7.71 1.69
CA ASN A 84 -9.68 -6.86 2.63
C ASN A 84 -9.51 -7.33 4.08
N ALA A 85 -8.85 -6.53 4.92
CA ALA A 85 -8.63 -6.85 6.33
C ALA A 85 -9.92 -7.05 7.15
N ARG A 86 -11.02 -6.38 6.78
CA ARG A 86 -12.31 -6.53 7.48
C ARG A 86 -12.99 -7.86 7.20
N ARG A 87 -12.63 -8.51 6.08
CA ARG A 87 -13.16 -9.81 5.67
C ARG A 87 -12.24 -10.94 6.09
N ASP A 88 -10.94 -10.75 5.87
CA ASP A 88 -9.91 -11.74 6.18
C ASP A 88 -8.56 -11.03 6.41
N GLY A 89 -8.32 -10.64 7.66
CA GLY A 89 -7.08 -9.98 8.07
C GLY A 89 -5.84 -10.86 7.94
N LEU A 90 -5.99 -12.18 8.14
CA LEU A 90 -4.88 -13.12 8.00
C LEU A 90 -4.45 -13.22 6.54
N ARG A 91 -5.41 -13.38 5.62
CA ARG A 91 -5.11 -13.38 4.18
C ARG A 91 -4.47 -12.07 3.73
N LEU A 92 -4.93 -10.91 4.20
CA LEU A 92 -4.27 -9.64 3.85
C LEU A 92 -2.81 -9.64 4.32
N PHE A 93 -2.53 -10.13 5.53
CA PHE A 93 -1.17 -10.26 6.03
C PHE A 93 -0.32 -11.23 5.19
N GLU A 94 -0.87 -12.36 4.76
CA GLU A 94 -0.17 -13.32 3.87
C GLU A 94 0.13 -12.74 2.48
N LEU A 95 -0.71 -11.81 1.99
CA LEU A 95 -0.49 -11.11 0.72
C LEU A 95 0.61 -10.04 0.81
N ILE A 96 0.99 -9.61 2.01
CA ILE A 96 2.09 -8.65 2.21
C ILE A 96 3.40 -9.35 1.87
N ASN A 97 3.95 -9.02 0.70
CA ASN A 97 5.29 -9.40 0.35
C ASN A 97 6.26 -8.34 0.89
N PHE A 98 6.99 -8.68 1.94
CA PHE A 98 8.05 -7.81 2.45
C PHE A 98 9.16 -7.74 1.39
N SER A 99 9.37 -6.56 0.83
CA SER A 99 10.55 -6.33 -0.01
C SER A 99 11.79 -6.69 0.80
N LYS A 100 12.70 -7.47 0.20
CA LYS A 100 13.95 -7.89 0.84
C LYS A 100 14.84 -6.66 1.04
N GLN A 101 14.64 -5.94 2.14
CA GLN A 101 15.65 -5.00 2.58
C GLN A 101 16.87 -5.82 2.99
N LYS A 102 18.04 -5.50 2.42
CA LYS A 102 19.30 -5.91 3.03
C LYS A 102 19.24 -5.40 4.46
N GLU A 103 19.41 -6.26 5.45
CA GLU A 103 19.70 -5.82 6.80
C GLU A 103 20.79 -4.76 6.70
N LEU A 104 20.44 -3.51 6.96
CA LEU A 104 21.43 -2.52 7.35
C LEU A 104 21.91 -3.04 8.70
N ALA A 105 22.99 -3.81 8.65
CA ALA A 105 23.73 -4.19 9.82
C ALA A 105 24.08 -2.88 10.53
N PHE A 106 23.35 -2.59 11.61
CA PHE A 106 23.83 -1.72 12.66
C PHE A 106 24.98 -2.50 13.32
N ALA A 107 26.15 -2.45 12.68
CA ALA A 107 27.44 -2.88 13.21
C ALA A 107 28.18 -1.65 13.74
#